data_AF-A0A656JL81-F1
#
_entry.id   AF-A0A656JL81-F1
#
_cell.length_a   1.000
_cell.length_b   1.000
_cell.length_c   1.000
_cell.angle_alpha   90.00
_cell.angle_beta   90.00
_cell.angle_gamma   90.00
#
_symmetry.space_group_name_H-M   'P 1'
#
loop_
_entity.id
_entity.type
_entity.pdbx_description
1 polymer ?
#
loop_
_entity_poly.entity_id
_entity_poly.type
_entity_poly.pdbx_seq_one_letter_code
_entity_poly.pdbx_strand_id
1 'polypeptide(L)' 'MEFNPLDLILHLDVYLDLLVTNYGTWVYAILFLVIFCETGLVIMPFLPGDSLLFIA' A
#
# COMPACT_ATOMS: atom_id res chain seq x y z
N MET A 1 -22.82 6.45 -9.46
CA MET A 1 -21.81 6.12 -8.46
C MET A 1 -20.66 7.09 -8.68
N GLU A 2 -20.67 8.22 -7.98
CA GLU A 2 -19.51 9.12 -8.01
C GLU A 2 -18.37 8.37 -7.35
N PHE A 3 -17.34 8.05 -8.13
CA PHE A 3 -16.12 7.44 -7.61
C PHE A 3 -15.45 8.49 -6.73
N ASN A 4 -15.60 8.37 -5.41
CA ASN A 4 -15.01 9.33 -4.49
C ASN A 4 -13.57 8.90 -4.23
N PRO A 5 -12.55 9.68 -4.64
CA PRO A 5 -11.15 9.33 -4.43
C PRO A 5 -10.81 9.15 -2.95
N LEU A 6 -11.58 9.78 -2.04
CA LEU A 6 -11.43 9.57 -0.60
C LEU A 6 -11.79 8.15 -0.17
N ASP A 7 -12.78 7.52 -0.79
CA ASP A 7 -13.18 6.14 -0.46
C ASP A 7 -12.09 5.13 -0.88
N LEU A 8 -11.45 5.37 -2.02
CA LEU A 8 -10.31 4.59 -2.49
C LEU A 8 -9.12 4.70 -1.54
N ILE A 9 -8.82 5.90 -1.03
CA ILE A 9 -7.72 6.14 -0.09
C ILE A 9 -8.03 5.52 1.28
N LEU A 10 -9.29 5.63 1.76
CA LEU A 10 -9.71 5.11 3.05
C LEU A 10 -9.75 3.57 3.08
N HIS A 11 -10.12 2.93 1.98
CA HIS A 11 -10.21 1.47 1.86
C HIS A 11 -9.04 0.85 1.08
N LEU A 12 -7.98 1.61 0.81
CA LEU A 12 -6.79 1.09 0.10
C LEU A 12 -6.20 -0.12 0.81
N ASP A 13 -6.26 -0.14 2.14
CA ASP A 13 -5.89 -1.27 2.98
C ASP A 13 -6.62 -2.57 2.58
N VAL A 14 -7.95 -2.52 2.43
CA VAL A 14 -8.79 -3.68 2.06
C VAL A 14 -8.46 -4.20 0.67
N TYR A 15 -8.23 -3.30 -0.29
CA TYR A 15 -7.85 -3.71 -1.64
C TYR A 15 -6.44 -4.34 -1.67
N LEU A 16 -5.53 -3.84 -0.85
CA LEU A 16 -4.17 -4.36 -0.76
C LEU A 16 -4.08 -5.66 0.03
N ASP A 17 -4.87 -5.85 1.08
CA ASP A 17 -5.03 -7.12 1.80
C ASP A 17 -5.54 -8.23 0.86
N LEU A 18 -6.53 -7.90 0.02
CA LEU A 18 -7.06 -8.82 -0.97
C LEU A 18 -6.01 -9.17 -2.04
N LEU A 19 -5.17 -8.20 -2.43
CA LEU A 19 -4.03 -8.43 -3.32
C LEU A 19 -2.94 -9.27 -2.65
N VAL A 20 -2.60 -9.02 -1.39
CA VAL A 20 -1.64 -9.82 -0.59
C VAL A 20 -2.13 -11.26 -0.45
N THR A 21 -3.41 -11.45 -0.15
CA THR A 21 -3.99 -12.80 -0.01
C THR A 21 -3.92 -13.59 -1.32
N ASN A 22 -4.07 -12.93 -2.48
CA ASN A 22 -4.05 -13.59 -3.78
C ASN A 22 -2.65 -13.70 -4.42
N TYR A 23 -1.77 -12.73 -4.18
CA TYR A 23 -0.47 -12.59 -4.87
C TYR A 23 0.74 -12.60 -3.92
N GLY A 24 0.53 -12.64 -2.60
CA GLY A 24 1.49 -12.86 -1.52
C GLY A 24 2.87 -12.30 -1.79
N THR A 25 3.79 -13.19 -2.17
CA THR A 25 5.20 -12.90 -2.46
C THR A 25 5.44 -11.75 -3.43
N TRP A 26 4.66 -11.64 -4.51
CA TRP A 26 4.85 -10.57 -5.50
C TRP A 26 4.46 -9.21 -4.96
N VAL A 27 3.44 -9.18 -4.09
CA VAL A 27 2.99 -7.93 -3.46
C VAL A 27 3.98 -7.49 -2.39
N TYR A 28 4.53 -8.41 -1.60
CA TYR A 28 5.62 -8.09 -0.67
C TYR A 28 6.86 -7.52 -1.37
N ALA A 29 7.24 -8.03 -2.54
CA ALA A 29 8.37 -7.49 -3.31
C ALA A 29 8.14 -6.05 -3.80
N ILE A 30 6.91 -5.75 -4.23
CA ILE A 30 6.51 -4.40 -4.65
C ILE A 30 6.44 -3.46 -3.44
N LEU A 31 5.83 -3.90 -2.33
CA LEU A 31 5.78 -3.14 -1.07
C LEU A 31 7.18 -2.81 -0.57
N PHE A 32 8.10 -3.78 -0.61
CA PHE A 32 9.49 -3.56 -0.23
C PHE A 32 10.15 -2.46 -1.09
N LEU A 33 9.94 -2.50 -2.41
CA LEU A 33 10.46 -1.49 -3.33
C LEU A 33 9.82 -0.12 -3.09
N VAL A 34 8.54 -0.10 -2.78
CA VAL A 34 7.78 1.10 -2.40
C VAL A 34 8.32 1.72 -1.11
N ILE A 35 8.50 0.94 -0.05
CA ILE A 35 9.03 1.40 1.25
C ILE A 35 10.50 1.84 1.11
N PHE A 36 11.28 1.12 0.31
CA PHE A 36 12.66 1.50 -0.02
C PHE A 36 12.70 2.83 -0.78
N CYS A 37 11.73 3.07 -1.67
CA CYS A 37 11.56 4.36 -2.32
C CYS A 37 11.11 5.43 -1.30
N GLU A 38 10.19 5.11 -0.40
CA GLU A 38 9.64 6.04 0.59
C GLU A 38 10.68 6.53 1.61
N THR A 39 11.51 5.61 2.10
CA THR A 39 12.55 5.87 3.11
C THR A 39 13.89 6.24 2.48
N GLY A 40 14.16 5.77 1.25
CA GLY A 40 15.43 5.99 0.54
C GLY A 40 15.42 7.15 -0.46
N LEU A 41 14.27 7.47 -1.08
CA LEU A 41 14.07 8.72 -1.81
C LEU A 41 13.26 9.66 -0.91
N VAL A 42 13.92 10.69 -0.38
CA VAL A 42 13.34 11.79 0.41
C VAL A 42 12.39 12.66 -0.44
N ILE A 43 11.39 12.05 -1.07
CA ILE A 43 10.48 12.69 -2.01
C ILE A 43 9.01 12.36 -1.69
N MET A 44 8.68 11.25 -1.00
CA MET A 44 7.27 10.88 -0.74
C MET A 44 7.03 10.18 0.61
N PRO A 45 7.03 10.87 1.77
CA PRO A 45 6.87 10.25 3.10
C PRO A 45 5.42 9.93 3.51
N PHE A 46 4.49 9.78 2.56
CA PHE A 46 3.06 9.61 2.85
C PHE A 46 2.45 8.47 2.03
N LEU A 47 3.24 7.45 1.67
CA LEU A 47 2.65 6.27 1.08
C LEU A 47 2.07 5.42 2.22
N PRO A 48 0.80 4.97 2.14
CA PRO A 48 0.11 4.22 3.19
C PRO A 48 0.66 2.79 3.42
N GLY A 49 1.88 2.53 2.95
CA GLY A 49 2.64 1.30 3.15
C GLY A 49 3.00 1.06 4.62
N ASP A 50 3.11 2.12 5.43
CA ASP A 50 3.34 2.01 6.87
C ASP A 50 2.21 1.22 7.55
N SER A 51 0.96 1.58 7.28
CA SER A 51 -0.21 1.02 7.96
C SER A 51 -0.46 -0.44 7.57
N LEU A 52 -0.15 -0.83 6.33
CA LEU A 52 -0.22 -2.21 5.85
C LEU A 52 0.80 -3.14 6.50
N LEU A 53 1.99 -2.62 6.80
CA LEU A 53 3.05 -3.35 7.49
C LEU A 53 2.70 -3.63 8.96
N PHE A 54 1.82 -2.81 9.55
CA PHE A 54 1.29 -3.02 10.90
C PHE A 54 0.06 -3.96 10.93
N ILE A 55 -0.53 -4.27 9.77
CA ILE A 55 -1.68 -5.17 9.64
C ILE A 55 -1.27 -6.61 9.28
N ALA A 56 -0.15 -6.77 8.55
CA ALA A 56 0.45 -8.06 8.21
C ALA A 56 1.14 -8.77 9.39
#